data_AF-A0A3C0WFE7-F1
#
_entry.id   AF-A0A3C0WFE7-F1
#
_cell.length_a   1.000
_cell.length_b   1.000
_cell.length_c   1.000
_cell.angle_alpha   90.00
_cell.angle_beta   90.00
_cell.angle_gamma   90.00
#
_symmetry.space_group_name_H-M   'P 1'
#
loop_
_entity.id
_entity.type
_entity.pdbx_description
1 polymer ?
#
loop_
_entity_poly.entity_id
_entity_poly.type
_entity_poly.pdbx_seq_one_letter_code
_entity_poly.pdbx_strand_id
1 'polypeptide(L)'
;MLNREEYIEQAYFFEVISKRLPENIPMQEILEQLRAETLATTKLPMAIDYMLAELKHSGTMYPAMQQLRHYFSPFQTYLMSEAESDRGRFDIRVAIEILQREAEYRAKTPSRQGLFMYEFEALCRNRLTYDQGLAAIANDDHFDEHWKEWILIVRRQIGIVEIADLIYARSWFFVNQQRQLGREVDLKDHSILFDEKEGKVAFANRQNDPLYLFAALQRHLGYPTVPKPKPDDGSKQQILQMTRLLEQLSQRVKLLEEEQRGGFDLSNFYKKQ
;
A
#
# COMPACT_ATOMS: atom_id res chain seq x y z
N MET A 1 -13.24 -16.84 1.21
CA MET A 1 -11.87 -17.02 0.64
C MET A 1 -11.91 -17.35 -0.85
N LEU A 2 -11.04 -16.70 -1.63
CA LEU A 2 -10.83 -16.99 -3.04
C LEU A 2 -9.94 -18.22 -3.28
N ASN A 3 -10.06 -18.80 -4.48
CA ASN A 3 -9.18 -19.88 -4.93
C ASN A 3 -7.79 -19.34 -5.30
N ARG A 4 -6.79 -20.23 -5.33
CA ARG A 4 -5.42 -19.86 -5.72
C ARG A 4 -5.34 -19.20 -7.09
N GLU A 5 -6.08 -19.72 -8.08
CA GLU A 5 -6.12 -19.16 -9.45
C GLU A 5 -6.65 -17.72 -9.45
N GLU A 6 -7.65 -17.42 -8.62
CA GLU A 6 -8.19 -16.07 -8.49
C GLU A 6 -7.16 -15.10 -7.90
N TYR A 7 -6.33 -15.53 -6.94
CA TYR A 7 -5.24 -14.69 -6.43
C TYR A 7 -4.12 -14.48 -7.44
N ILE A 8 -3.84 -15.45 -8.31
CA ILE A 8 -2.86 -15.30 -9.39
C ILE A 8 -3.35 -14.25 -10.40
N GLU A 9 -4.62 -14.34 -10.81
CA GLU A 9 -5.22 -13.35 -11.70
C GLU A 9 -5.36 -11.98 -11.02
N GLN A 10 -5.69 -11.92 -9.73
CA GLN A 10 -5.72 -10.68 -8.95
C GLN A 10 -4.33 -10.03 -8.85
N ALA A 11 -3.27 -10.83 -8.67
CA ALA A 11 -1.89 -10.31 -8.69
C ALA A 11 -1.53 -9.74 -10.07
N TYR A 12 -1.86 -10.45 -11.14
CA TYR A 12 -1.67 -9.98 -12.51
C TYR A 12 -2.44 -8.69 -12.81
N PHE A 13 -3.70 -8.60 -12.35
CA PHE A 13 -4.52 -7.40 -12.43
C PHE A 13 -3.80 -6.18 -11.84
N PHE A 14 -3.30 -6.29 -10.60
CA PHE A 14 -2.57 -5.18 -9.98
C PHE A 14 -1.21 -4.91 -10.64
N GLU A 15 -0.52 -5.94 -11.13
CA GLU A 15 0.74 -5.79 -11.86
C GLU A 15 0.56 -4.97 -13.14
N VAL A 16 -0.46 -5.26 -13.94
CA VAL A 16 -0.74 -4.54 -15.19
C VAL A 16 -1.11 -3.08 -14.90
N ILE A 17 -1.95 -2.84 -13.89
CA ILE A 17 -2.27 -1.47 -13.48
C ILE A 17 -1.00 -0.74 -13.03
N SER A 18 -0.17 -1.36 -12.18
CA SER A 18 1.09 -0.77 -11.68
C SER A 18 2.03 -0.36 -12.82
N LYS A 19 2.11 -1.16 -13.89
CA LYS A 19 2.96 -0.88 -15.06
C LYS A 19 2.39 0.22 -15.97
N ARG A 20 1.07 0.27 -16.16
CA ARG A 20 0.41 1.18 -17.12
C ARG A 20 0.04 2.54 -16.52
N LEU A 21 -0.16 2.65 -15.21
CA LEU A 21 -0.46 3.94 -14.54
C LEU A 21 0.62 5.03 -14.76
N PRO A 22 1.93 4.72 -14.74
CA PRO A 22 2.99 5.68 -15.07
C PRO A 22 2.98 6.18 -16.51
N GLU A 23 2.36 5.45 -17.44
CA GLU A 23 2.26 5.80 -18.86
C GLU A 23 1.13 6.81 -19.13
N ASN A 24 0.43 7.27 -18.09
CA ASN A 24 -0.74 8.17 -18.15
C ASN A 24 -1.92 7.60 -18.96
N ILE A 25 -2.02 6.27 -19.05
CA ILE A 25 -3.17 5.60 -19.66
C ILE A 25 -4.37 5.72 -18.71
N PRO A 26 -5.56 6.11 -19.17
CA PRO A 26 -6.76 6.15 -18.34
C PRO A 26 -7.09 4.79 -17.72
N MET A 27 -7.52 4.77 -16.46
CA MET A 27 -7.84 3.54 -15.73
C MET A 27 -8.92 2.70 -16.45
N GLN A 28 -9.88 3.36 -17.10
CA GLN A 28 -10.93 2.70 -17.89
C GLN A 28 -10.35 1.90 -19.05
N GLU A 29 -9.37 2.46 -19.75
CA GLU A 29 -8.73 1.80 -20.89
C GLU A 29 -7.86 0.62 -20.42
N ILE A 30 -7.16 0.77 -19.29
CA ILE A 30 -6.38 -0.32 -18.68
C ILE A 30 -7.30 -1.50 -18.34
N LEU A 31 -8.47 -1.23 -17.71
CA LEU A 31 -9.44 -2.26 -17.35
C LEU A 31 -10.08 -2.93 -18.58
N GLU A 32 -10.39 -2.18 -19.63
CA GLU A 32 -10.92 -2.73 -20.89
C GLU A 32 -9.92 -3.69 -21.56
N GLN A 33 -8.64 -3.35 -21.56
CA GLN A 33 -7.57 -4.22 -22.07
C GLN A 33 -7.38 -5.45 -21.17
N LEU A 34 -7.33 -5.27 -19.85
CA LEU A 34 -7.18 -6.35 -18.87
C LEU A 34 -8.27 -7.41 -19.02
N ARG A 35 -9.53 -7.00 -19.23
CA ARG A 35 -10.64 -7.93 -19.48
C ARG A 35 -10.35 -8.92 -20.61
N ALA A 36 -9.68 -8.47 -21.68
CA ALA A 36 -9.34 -9.31 -22.83
C ALA A 36 -8.11 -10.22 -22.56
N GLU A 37 -7.26 -9.84 -21.61
CA GLU A 37 -6.02 -10.56 -21.26
C GLU A 37 -6.24 -11.62 -20.16
N THR A 38 -7.22 -11.42 -19.27
CA THR A 38 -7.48 -12.29 -18.11
C THR A 38 -8.06 -13.66 -18.46
N LEU A 39 -7.76 -14.66 -17.61
CA LEU A 39 -8.25 -16.02 -17.81
C LEU A 39 -9.78 -16.10 -17.66
N ALA A 40 -10.46 -16.51 -18.73
CA ALA A 40 -11.93 -16.56 -18.80
C ALA A 40 -12.59 -17.53 -17.79
N THR A 41 -11.85 -18.44 -17.18
CA THR A 41 -12.37 -19.40 -16.19
C THR A 41 -12.44 -18.82 -14.77
N THR A 42 -11.83 -17.65 -14.53
CA THR A 42 -11.88 -16.96 -13.25
C THR A 42 -13.04 -15.97 -13.18
N LYS A 43 -13.36 -15.48 -11.98
CA LYS A 43 -14.40 -14.46 -11.78
C LYS A 43 -13.88 -13.05 -12.05
N LEU A 44 -12.58 -12.87 -12.27
CA LEU A 44 -11.96 -11.56 -12.51
C LEU A 44 -12.59 -10.79 -13.68
N PRO A 45 -12.89 -11.38 -14.86
CA PRO A 45 -13.50 -10.65 -15.96
C PRO A 45 -14.86 -10.02 -15.58
N MET A 46 -15.67 -10.73 -14.78
CA MET A 46 -16.94 -10.21 -14.28
C MET A 46 -16.75 -9.08 -13.27
N ALA A 47 -15.74 -9.22 -12.39
CA ALA A 47 -15.37 -8.15 -11.46
C ALA A 47 -14.89 -6.90 -12.23
N ILE A 48 -14.09 -7.07 -13.29
CA ILE A 48 -13.63 -5.98 -14.15
C ILE A 48 -14.81 -5.29 -14.85
N ASP A 49 -15.76 -6.05 -15.39
CA ASP A 49 -16.96 -5.48 -16.04
C ASP A 49 -17.77 -4.62 -15.06
N TYR A 50 -17.94 -5.08 -13.82
CA TYR A 50 -18.60 -4.30 -12.78
C TYR A 50 -17.79 -3.05 -12.39
N MET A 51 -16.47 -3.20 -12.18
CA MET A 51 -15.58 -2.07 -11.87
C MET A 51 -15.56 -1.02 -12.98
N LEU A 52 -15.59 -1.44 -14.26
CA LEU A 52 -15.67 -0.52 -15.40
C LEU A 52 -16.95 0.31 -15.38
N ALA A 53 -18.09 -0.31 -15.07
CA ALA A 53 -19.37 0.39 -15.00
C ALA A 53 -19.38 1.43 -13.87
N GLU A 54 -18.93 1.05 -12.68
CA GLU A 54 -18.84 1.94 -11.52
C GLU A 54 -17.79 3.05 -11.72
N LEU A 55 -16.65 2.74 -12.32
CA LEU A 55 -15.60 3.72 -12.62
C LEU A 55 -16.07 4.77 -13.64
N LYS A 56 -16.88 4.37 -14.63
CA LYS A 56 -17.52 5.30 -15.58
C LYS A 56 -18.56 6.21 -14.90
N HIS A 57 -19.13 5.78 -13.77
CA HIS A 57 -20.11 6.56 -13.02
C HIS A 57 -19.50 7.47 -11.95
N SER A 58 -18.59 6.92 -11.13
CA SER A 58 -18.04 7.57 -9.93
C SER A 58 -16.65 8.19 -10.13
N GLY A 59 -15.90 7.75 -11.15
CA GLY A 59 -14.53 8.18 -11.40
C GLY A 59 -13.47 7.50 -10.52
N THR A 60 -13.84 6.61 -9.60
CA THR A 60 -12.95 5.91 -8.66
C THR A 60 -13.20 4.40 -8.64
N MET A 61 -12.22 3.60 -8.21
CA MET A 61 -12.34 2.13 -8.14
C MET A 61 -12.87 1.64 -6.79
N TYR A 62 -12.62 2.37 -5.70
CA TYR A 62 -13.02 2.00 -4.35
C TYR A 62 -14.50 1.60 -4.22
N PRO A 63 -15.49 2.37 -4.74
CA PRO A 63 -16.90 2.03 -4.59
C PRO A 63 -17.22 0.66 -5.17
N ALA A 64 -16.63 0.34 -6.32
CA ALA A 64 -16.81 -0.94 -6.99
C ALA A 64 -16.20 -2.09 -6.18
N MET A 65 -14.96 -1.92 -5.70
CA MET A 65 -14.27 -2.92 -4.88
C MET A 65 -15.04 -3.20 -3.58
N GLN A 66 -15.64 -2.17 -2.98
CA GLN A 66 -16.43 -2.30 -1.76
C GLN A 66 -17.70 -3.14 -1.93
N GLN A 67 -18.31 -3.16 -3.13
CA GLN A 67 -19.44 -4.03 -3.44
C GLN A 67 -18.98 -5.47 -3.73
N LEU A 68 -17.78 -5.61 -4.31
CA LEU A 68 -17.15 -6.89 -4.64
C LEU A 68 -16.40 -7.51 -3.44
N ARG A 69 -16.99 -7.51 -2.23
CA ARG A 69 -16.37 -8.05 -1.00
C ARG A 69 -16.00 -9.53 -1.06
N HIS A 70 -16.65 -10.26 -1.95
CA HIS A 70 -16.36 -11.68 -2.18
C HIS A 70 -15.11 -11.90 -3.03
N TYR A 71 -14.60 -10.82 -3.66
CA TYR A 71 -13.43 -10.83 -4.53
C TYR A 71 -12.27 -10.03 -3.94
N PHE A 72 -12.52 -8.81 -3.45
CA PHE A 72 -11.51 -7.99 -2.80
C PHE A 72 -11.61 -8.08 -1.29
N SER A 73 -10.47 -8.19 -0.62
CA SER A 73 -10.45 -8.17 0.83
C SER A 73 -10.85 -6.79 1.37
N PRO A 74 -11.36 -6.71 2.61
CA PRO A 74 -11.65 -5.41 3.20
C PRO A 74 -10.40 -4.53 3.32
N PHE A 75 -9.22 -5.13 3.56
CA PHE A 75 -7.95 -4.40 3.57
C PHE A 75 -7.61 -3.83 2.19
N GLN A 76 -7.76 -4.62 1.12
CA GLN A 76 -7.53 -4.15 -0.26
C GLN A 76 -8.45 -2.98 -0.61
N THR A 77 -9.71 -3.07 -0.21
CA THR A 77 -10.72 -2.03 -0.41
C THR A 77 -10.38 -0.76 0.39
N TYR A 78 -9.97 -0.91 1.66
CA TYR A 78 -9.54 0.21 2.50
C TYR A 78 -8.34 0.93 1.91
N LEU A 79 -7.33 0.20 1.44
CA LEU A 79 -6.12 0.78 0.87
C LEU A 79 -6.42 1.64 -0.36
N MET A 80 -7.32 1.16 -1.23
CA MET A 80 -7.78 1.93 -2.38
C MET A 80 -8.59 3.16 -1.97
N SER A 81 -9.42 3.06 -0.92
CA SER A 81 -10.18 4.21 -0.41
C SER A 81 -9.28 5.35 0.08
N GLU A 82 -8.18 5.02 0.75
CA GLU A 82 -7.21 6.01 1.24
C GLU A 82 -6.37 6.58 0.10
N ALA A 83 -6.08 5.77 -0.92
CA ALA A 83 -5.31 6.19 -2.08
C ALA A 83 -6.10 7.10 -3.04
N GLU A 84 -7.40 6.90 -3.14
CA GLU A 84 -8.31 7.72 -3.95
C GLU A 84 -8.87 8.93 -3.18
N SER A 85 -8.50 9.08 -1.90
CA SER A 85 -8.92 10.22 -1.10
C SER A 85 -8.11 11.47 -1.45
N ASP A 86 -8.80 12.54 -1.85
CA ASP A 86 -8.18 13.87 -2.10
C ASP A 86 -7.46 14.47 -0.88
N ARG A 87 -7.76 13.97 0.31
CA ARG A 87 -7.16 14.44 1.58
C ARG A 87 -5.84 13.74 1.90
N GLY A 88 -5.62 12.56 1.33
CA GLY A 88 -4.48 11.70 1.61
C GLY A 88 -3.20 12.17 0.91
N ARG A 89 -2.04 11.90 1.52
CA ARG A 89 -0.74 11.95 0.83
C ARG A 89 -0.31 10.58 0.32
N PHE A 90 -1.22 9.63 0.30
CA PHE A 90 -0.94 8.25 -0.04
C PHE A 90 -1.15 8.05 -1.54
N ASP A 91 -0.05 7.72 -2.24
CA ASP A 91 -0.04 7.59 -3.69
C ASP A 91 -0.69 6.27 -4.12
N ILE A 92 -1.65 6.34 -5.05
CA ILE A 92 -2.31 5.19 -5.68
C ILE A 92 -1.33 4.18 -6.28
N ARG A 93 -0.18 4.63 -6.79
CA ARG A 93 0.86 3.75 -7.32
C ARG A 93 1.44 2.85 -6.24
N VAL A 94 1.67 3.40 -5.05
CA VAL A 94 2.15 2.65 -3.89
C VAL A 94 1.06 1.71 -3.39
N ALA A 95 -0.20 2.16 -3.37
CA ALA A 95 -1.33 1.32 -3.02
C ALA A 95 -1.40 0.07 -3.91
N ILE A 96 -1.40 0.24 -5.23
CA ILE A 96 -1.47 -0.88 -6.18
C ILE A 96 -0.26 -1.82 -6.02
N GLU A 97 0.94 -1.29 -5.79
CA GLU A 97 2.15 -2.10 -5.58
C GLU A 97 2.11 -2.91 -4.26
N ILE A 98 1.38 -2.43 -3.24
CA ILE A 98 1.08 -3.19 -2.02
C ILE A 98 0.07 -4.29 -2.34
N LEU A 99 -1.04 -3.96 -3.01
CA LEU A 99 -2.10 -4.92 -3.36
C LEU A 99 -1.58 -6.06 -4.23
N GLN A 100 -0.69 -5.75 -5.18
CA GLN A 100 -0.01 -6.73 -6.01
C GLN A 100 0.75 -7.75 -5.14
N ARG A 101 1.63 -7.26 -4.27
CA ARG A 101 2.45 -8.13 -3.40
C ARG A 101 1.62 -8.92 -2.40
N GLU A 102 0.54 -8.33 -1.91
CA GLU A 102 -0.44 -9.02 -1.06
C GLU A 102 -1.08 -10.19 -1.80
N ALA A 103 -1.60 -9.97 -3.02
CA ALA A 103 -2.22 -11.00 -3.84
C ALA A 103 -1.22 -12.10 -4.21
N GLU A 104 0.02 -11.75 -4.56
CA GLU A 104 1.12 -12.71 -4.80
C GLU A 104 1.43 -13.57 -3.57
N TYR A 105 1.36 -12.99 -2.37
CA TYR A 105 1.57 -13.71 -1.12
C TYR A 105 0.39 -14.65 -0.82
N ARG A 106 -0.84 -14.18 -1.02
CA ARG A 106 -2.07 -14.98 -0.87
C ARG A 106 -2.13 -16.15 -1.85
N ALA A 107 -1.59 -16.01 -3.06
CA ALA A 107 -1.52 -17.08 -4.07
C ALA A 107 -0.56 -18.23 -3.73
N LYS A 108 0.34 -18.04 -2.77
CA LYS A 108 1.32 -19.06 -2.34
C LYS A 108 0.75 -19.90 -1.20
N THR A 109 1.25 -19.67 0.01
CA THR A 109 0.85 -20.33 1.27
C THR A 109 1.05 -19.32 2.40
N PRO A 110 0.20 -18.29 2.49
CA PRO A 110 0.40 -17.21 3.46
C PRO A 110 0.22 -17.76 4.88
N SER A 111 1.13 -17.39 5.79
CA SER A 111 0.86 -17.53 7.22
C SER A 111 -0.01 -16.36 7.69
N ARG A 112 -0.87 -16.59 8.67
CA ARG A 112 -1.73 -15.51 9.23
C ARG A 112 -0.88 -14.42 9.89
N GLN A 113 0.18 -14.84 10.57
CA GLN A 113 1.19 -13.95 11.15
C GLN A 113 1.85 -13.11 10.05
N GLY A 114 2.29 -13.73 8.96
CA GLY A 114 2.94 -13.04 7.85
C GLY A 114 2.01 -12.05 7.15
N LEU A 115 0.76 -12.45 6.92
CA LEU A 115 -0.25 -11.59 6.29
C LEU A 115 -0.57 -10.37 7.17
N PHE A 116 -0.86 -10.59 8.46
CA PHE A 116 -1.08 -9.50 9.40
C PHE A 116 0.11 -8.54 9.48
N MET A 117 1.34 -9.08 9.60
CA MET A 117 2.54 -8.26 9.70
C MET A 117 2.78 -7.44 8.44
N TYR A 118 2.50 -8.01 7.26
CA TYR A 118 2.60 -7.30 5.99
C TYR A 118 1.60 -6.15 5.90
N GLU A 119 0.31 -6.41 6.17
CA GLU A 119 -0.75 -5.41 6.12
C GLU A 119 -0.52 -4.31 7.17
N PHE A 120 -0.10 -4.69 8.37
CA PHE A 120 0.22 -3.75 9.44
C PHE A 120 1.45 -2.88 9.12
N GLU A 121 2.50 -3.47 8.55
CA GLU A 121 3.68 -2.73 8.09
C GLU A 121 3.32 -1.74 6.97
N ALA A 122 2.40 -2.12 6.07
CA ALA A 122 1.86 -1.24 5.04
C ALA A 122 1.14 -0.03 5.64
N LEU A 123 0.34 -0.20 6.69
CA LEU A 123 -0.29 0.90 7.42
C LEU A 123 0.76 1.84 8.03
N CYS A 124 1.78 1.28 8.69
CA CYS A 124 2.79 2.05 9.39
C CYS A 124 3.68 2.87 8.44
N ARG A 125 4.19 2.24 7.36
CA ARG A 125 5.11 2.89 6.42
C ARG A 125 4.45 4.03 5.64
N ASN A 126 3.16 3.91 5.37
CA ASN A 126 2.40 4.87 4.57
C ASN A 126 1.61 5.88 5.42
N ARG A 127 1.76 5.84 6.76
CA ARG A 127 1.10 6.73 7.72
C ARG A 127 -0.42 6.75 7.57
N LEU A 128 -0.99 5.58 7.31
CA LEU A 128 -2.44 5.39 7.15
C LEU A 128 -3.13 5.36 8.50
N THR A 129 -4.44 5.57 8.53
CA THR A 129 -5.19 5.54 9.79
C THR A 129 -5.25 4.12 10.36
N TYR A 130 -4.75 3.94 11.59
CA TYR A 130 -4.73 2.63 12.23
C TYR A 130 -6.12 2.12 12.57
N ASP A 131 -7.03 3.02 12.94
CA ASP A 131 -8.37 2.65 13.40
C ASP A 131 -9.17 1.94 12.30
N GLN A 132 -9.24 2.55 11.11
CA GLN A 132 -9.95 1.98 9.97
C GLN A 132 -9.14 0.84 9.32
N GLY A 133 -7.81 0.98 9.23
CA GLY A 133 -6.95 -0.05 8.66
C GLY A 133 -7.00 -1.37 9.45
N LEU A 134 -6.86 -1.33 10.78
CA LEU A 134 -6.94 -2.53 11.60
C LEU A 134 -8.35 -3.12 11.65
N ALA A 135 -9.38 -2.27 11.58
CA ALA A 135 -10.76 -2.76 11.44
C ALA A 135 -10.99 -3.47 10.11
N ALA A 136 -10.40 -2.99 9.02
CA ALA A 136 -10.45 -3.66 7.72
C ALA A 136 -9.73 -5.02 7.76
N ILE A 137 -8.51 -5.06 8.32
CA ILE A 137 -7.73 -6.29 8.51
C ILE A 137 -8.52 -7.33 9.33
N ALA A 138 -9.13 -6.93 10.46
CA ALA A 138 -9.92 -7.83 11.30
C ALA A 138 -11.15 -8.43 10.59
N ASN A 139 -11.67 -7.79 9.54
CA ASN A 139 -12.83 -8.30 8.81
C ASN A 139 -12.46 -9.29 7.69
N ASP A 140 -11.17 -9.59 7.48
CA ASP A 140 -10.77 -10.58 6.49
C ASP A 140 -11.15 -12.02 6.90
N ASP A 141 -11.48 -12.84 5.91
CA ASP A 141 -11.74 -14.27 6.04
C ASP A 141 -10.49 -15.08 6.43
N HIS A 142 -9.27 -14.56 6.25
CA HIS A 142 -8.02 -15.24 6.61
C HIS A 142 -7.79 -15.37 8.10
N PHE A 143 -8.37 -14.46 8.88
CA PHE A 143 -8.25 -14.44 10.32
C PHE A 143 -9.39 -15.24 10.96
N ASP A 144 -9.04 -16.14 11.87
CA ASP A 144 -10.03 -16.82 12.72
C ASP A 144 -10.52 -15.88 13.83
N GLU A 145 -11.50 -16.31 14.61
CA GLU A 145 -12.11 -15.51 15.67
C GLU A 145 -11.07 -14.98 16.67
N HIS A 146 -10.08 -15.80 17.06
CA HIS A 146 -9.02 -15.37 17.97
C HIS A 146 -8.13 -14.28 17.38
N TRP A 147 -7.78 -14.38 16.10
CA TRP A 147 -7.07 -13.31 15.40
C TRP A 147 -7.91 -12.03 15.33
N LYS A 148 -9.19 -12.13 14.99
CA LYS A 148 -10.09 -10.95 14.90
C LYS A 148 -10.18 -10.22 16.24
N GLU A 149 -10.38 -10.96 17.33
CA GLU A 149 -10.41 -10.39 18.68
C GLU A 149 -9.09 -9.72 19.04
N TRP A 150 -7.96 -10.36 18.75
CA TRP A 150 -6.65 -9.79 19.04
C TRP A 150 -6.36 -8.55 18.20
N ILE A 151 -6.69 -8.52 16.92
CA ILE A 151 -6.52 -7.33 16.06
C ILE A 151 -7.35 -6.15 16.61
N LEU A 152 -8.55 -6.40 17.14
CA LEU A 152 -9.37 -5.38 17.80
C LEU A 152 -8.79 -4.91 19.14
N ILE A 153 -8.01 -5.75 19.83
CA ILE A 153 -7.22 -5.33 21.01
C ILE A 153 -6.05 -4.46 20.56
N VAL A 154 -5.30 -4.88 19.54
CA VAL A 154 -4.20 -4.10 18.96
C VAL A 154 -4.70 -2.73 18.52
N ARG A 155 -5.85 -2.66 17.83
CA ARG A 155 -6.50 -1.41 17.43
C ARG A 155 -6.73 -0.44 18.59
N ARG A 156 -7.09 -0.94 19.78
CA ARG A 156 -7.35 -0.11 20.97
C ARG A 156 -6.07 0.26 21.72
N GLN A 157 -5.02 -0.54 21.60
CA GLN A 157 -3.76 -0.38 22.35
C GLN A 157 -2.65 0.27 21.54
N ILE A 158 -2.84 0.41 20.22
CA ILE A 158 -1.85 1.03 19.35
C ILE A 158 -1.62 2.50 19.76
N GLY A 159 -0.34 2.86 19.95
CA GLY A 159 0.07 4.16 20.47
C GLY A 159 0.19 4.24 22.00
N ILE A 160 -0.35 3.26 22.73
CA ILE A 160 -0.18 3.12 24.19
C ILE A 160 0.88 2.05 24.50
N VAL A 161 0.83 0.94 23.76
CA VAL A 161 1.72 -0.22 23.92
C VAL A 161 2.49 -0.46 22.62
N GLU A 162 3.77 -0.83 22.72
CA GLU A 162 4.57 -1.22 21.56
C GLU A 162 4.04 -2.52 20.94
N ILE A 163 4.01 -2.59 19.61
CA ILE A 163 3.57 -3.81 18.90
C ILE A 163 4.42 -5.03 19.26
N ALA A 164 5.71 -4.84 19.55
CA ALA A 164 6.61 -5.89 20.02
C ALA A 164 6.10 -6.54 21.32
N ASP A 165 5.56 -5.74 22.24
CA ASP A 165 5.01 -6.26 23.50
C ASP A 165 3.71 -7.02 23.29
N LEU A 166 2.86 -6.56 22.37
CA LEU A 166 1.61 -7.23 22.03
C LEU A 166 1.86 -8.60 21.36
N ILE A 167 2.85 -8.67 20.46
CA ILE A 167 3.27 -9.92 19.81
C ILE A 167 3.89 -10.87 20.83
N TYR A 168 4.81 -10.38 21.65
CA TYR A 168 5.44 -11.19 22.69
C TYR A 168 4.40 -11.77 23.64
N ALA A 169 3.44 -10.95 24.10
CA ALA A 169 2.40 -11.40 25.02
C ALA A 169 1.65 -12.60 24.45
N ARG A 170 1.28 -12.58 23.17
CA ARG A 170 0.54 -13.67 22.48
C ARG A 170 1.41 -14.76 21.86
N SER A 171 2.66 -14.90 22.30
CA SER A 171 3.61 -15.90 21.76
C SER A 171 3.82 -17.12 22.67
N TRP A 172 4.16 -18.26 22.06
CA TRP A 172 4.62 -19.45 22.79
C TRP A 172 5.82 -19.17 23.71
N PHE A 173 6.68 -18.22 23.35
CA PHE A 173 7.84 -17.85 24.14
C PHE A 173 7.46 -17.27 25.51
N PHE A 174 6.41 -16.44 25.58
CA PHE A 174 5.90 -15.90 26.84
C PHE A 174 5.38 -17.01 27.77
N VAL A 175 4.57 -17.92 27.22
CA VAL A 175 4.01 -19.05 27.97
C VAL A 175 5.12 -19.92 28.56
N ASN A 176 6.14 -20.24 27.75
CA ASN A 176 7.29 -21.02 28.20
C ASN A 176 8.05 -20.33 29.33
N GLN A 177 8.22 -19.01 29.27
CA GLN A 177 8.89 -18.24 30.32
C GLN A 177 8.08 -18.19 31.62
N GLN A 178 6.76 -18.04 31.55
CA GLN A 178 5.90 -18.07 32.75
C GLN A 178 5.90 -19.46 33.41
N ARG A 179 5.89 -20.53 32.60
CA ARG A 179 6.00 -21.91 33.11
C ARG A 179 7.32 -22.16 33.83
N GLN A 180 8.43 -21.61 33.32
CA GLN A 180 9.74 -21.69 34.00
C GLN A 180 9.75 -20.95 35.34
N LEU A 181 8.94 -19.90 35.48
CA LEU A 181 8.75 -19.15 36.73
C LEU A 181 7.71 -19.79 37.66
N GLY A 182 7.22 -20.99 37.35
CA GLY A 182 6.23 -21.72 38.15
C GLY A 182 4.82 -21.13 38.11
N ARG A 183 4.51 -20.30 37.11
CA ARG A 183 3.18 -19.71 36.92
C ARG A 183 2.41 -20.48 35.85
N GLU A 184 1.17 -20.87 36.17
CA GLU A 184 0.25 -21.41 35.18
C GLU A 184 -0.39 -20.26 34.38
N VAL A 185 -0.36 -20.39 33.06
CA VAL A 185 -1.05 -19.48 32.14
C VAL A 185 -2.28 -20.21 31.63
N ASP A 186 -3.47 -19.65 31.88
CA ASP A 186 -4.70 -20.19 31.32
C ASP A 186 -4.71 -19.96 29.80
N LEU A 187 -4.63 -21.04 29.04
CA LEU A 187 -4.61 -21.03 27.58
C LEU A 187 -5.99 -20.78 26.96
N LYS A 188 -7.08 -20.85 27.74
CA LYS A 188 -8.44 -20.59 27.23
C LYS A 188 -8.68 -19.10 27.00
N ASP A 189 -8.25 -18.26 27.94
CA ASP A 189 -8.32 -16.79 27.78
C ASP A 189 -7.12 -16.25 26.96
N HIS A 190 -6.08 -17.07 26.85
CA HIS A 190 -4.81 -16.70 26.25
C HIS A 190 -4.51 -17.45 24.95
N SER A 191 -5.32 -17.20 23.91
CA SER A 191 -5.07 -17.72 22.55
C SER A 191 -3.64 -17.37 22.09
N ILE A 192 -2.87 -18.40 21.73
CA ILE A 192 -1.50 -18.25 21.24
C ILE A 192 -1.58 -18.02 19.73
N LEU A 193 -1.09 -16.87 19.28
CA LEU A 193 -1.13 -16.47 17.88
C LEU A 193 0.25 -16.51 17.22
N PHE A 194 1.30 -16.39 18.02
CA PHE A 194 2.68 -16.33 17.55
C PHE A 194 3.52 -17.50 18.09
N ASP A 195 4.45 -17.95 17.27
CA ASP A 195 5.37 -19.03 17.63
C ASP A 195 6.53 -18.55 18.51
N GLU A 196 7.33 -19.49 19.02
CA GLU A 196 8.46 -19.18 19.90
C GLU A 196 9.50 -18.28 19.21
N LYS A 197 9.73 -18.45 17.91
CA LYS A 197 10.70 -17.64 17.15
C LYS A 197 10.26 -16.19 17.06
N GLU A 198 8.98 -15.96 16.74
CA GLU A 198 8.38 -14.62 16.66
C GLU A 198 8.39 -13.94 18.04
N GLY A 199 8.06 -14.69 19.10
CA GLY A 199 8.13 -14.22 20.47
C GLY A 199 9.54 -13.80 20.90
N LYS A 200 10.58 -14.57 20.53
CA LYS A 200 11.99 -14.21 20.77
C LYS A 200 12.40 -12.95 20.03
N VAL A 201 12.01 -12.84 18.76
CA VAL A 201 12.27 -11.65 17.93
C VAL A 201 11.59 -10.43 18.54
N ALA A 202 10.34 -10.57 18.98
CA ALA A 202 9.59 -9.50 19.62
C ALA A 202 10.24 -9.06 20.94
N PHE A 203 10.63 -10.00 21.80
CA PHE A 203 11.34 -9.71 23.05
C PHE A 203 12.66 -8.97 22.83
N ALA A 204 13.44 -9.38 21.81
CA ALA A 204 14.73 -8.77 21.50
C ALA A 204 14.63 -7.36 20.91
N ASN A 205 13.50 -7.02 20.30
CA ASN A 205 13.28 -5.71 19.67
C ASN A 205 12.42 -4.75 20.51
N ARG A 206 12.20 -5.06 21.80
CA ARG A 206 11.58 -4.12 22.74
C ARG A 206 12.40 -2.84 22.85
N GLN A 207 11.74 -1.68 22.84
CA GLN A 207 12.38 -0.36 22.97
C GLN A 207 13.31 0.04 21.81
N ASN A 208 13.45 -0.81 20.79
CA ASN A 208 14.19 -0.51 19.57
C ASN A 208 13.25 0.09 18.52
N ASP A 209 13.80 0.66 17.44
CA ASP A 209 12.99 1.16 16.32
C ASP A 209 12.12 0.00 15.77
N PRO A 210 10.78 0.17 15.68
CA PRO A 210 9.85 -0.82 15.12
C PRO A 210 10.27 -1.34 13.74
N LEU A 211 11.04 -0.58 12.95
CA LEU A 211 11.57 -1.03 11.66
C LEU A 211 12.47 -2.29 11.78
N TYR A 212 13.23 -2.43 12.87
CA TYR A 212 14.05 -3.63 13.09
C TYR A 212 13.19 -4.86 13.37
N LEU A 213 12.08 -4.69 14.09
CA LEU A 213 11.12 -5.75 14.34
C LEU A 213 10.53 -6.27 13.01
N PHE A 214 10.07 -5.35 12.15
CA PHE A 214 9.55 -5.72 10.83
C PHE A 214 10.60 -6.45 9.99
N ALA A 215 11.83 -5.92 9.89
CA ALA A 215 12.89 -6.58 9.12
C ALA A 215 13.28 -7.97 9.67
N ALA A 216 13.17 -8.19 10.98
CA ALA A 216 13.40 -9.51 11.58
C ALA A 216 12.25 -10.47 11.30
N LEU A 217 11.02 -10.05 11.54
CA LEU A 217 9.82 -10.87 11.29
C LEU A 217 9.67 -11.19 9.81
N GLN A 218 9.97 -10.25 8.92
CA GLN A 218 9.96 -10.48 7.48
C GLN A 218 10.85 -11.66 7.05
N ARG A 219 12.06 -11.74 7.61
CA ARG A 219 13.01 -12.83 7.30
C ARG A 219 12.52 -14.20 7.78
N HIS A 220 11.79 -14.24 8.90
CA HIS A 220 11.32 -15.49 9.50
C HIS A 220 9.96 -15.95 8.97
N LEU A 221 9.04 -15.00 8.73
CA LEU A 221 7.69 -15.25 8.22
C LEU A 221 7.62 -15.30 6.69
N GLY A 222 8.63 -14.77 5.99
CA GLY A 222 8.72 -14.80 4.54
C GLY A 222 7.67 -13.94 3.82
N TYR A 223 7.08 -12.96 4.50
CA TYR A 223 6.12 -12.04 3.89
C TYR A 223 6.85 -11.03 2.96
N PRO A 224 6.18 -10.50 1.92
CA PRO A 224 6.83 -9.68 0.91
C PRO A 224 7.25 -8.30 1.44
N THR A 225 8.20 -7.65 0.76
CA THR A 225 8.64 -6.31 1.14
C THR A 225 7.53 -5.29 0.87
N VAL A 226 7.18 -4.48 1.88
CA VAL A 226 6.28 -3.35 1.67
C VAL A 226 7.01 -2.28 0.84
N PRO A 227 6.47 -1.85 -0.32
CA PRO A 227 7.07 -0.80 -1.13
C PRO A 227 7.18 0.50 -0.36
N LYS A 228 8.19 1.28 -0.70
CA LYS A 228 8.40 2.61 -0.15
C LYS A 228 7.84 3.63 -1.13
N PRO A 229 7.14 4.67 -0.66
CA PRO A 229 6.78 5.79 -1.52
C PRO A 229 8.08 6.36 -2.11
N LYS A 230 8.19 6.30 -3.44
CA LYS A 230 9.33 6.90 -4.13
C LYS A 230 9.17 8.41 -3.99
N PRO A 231 10.19 9.15 -3.48
CA PRO A 231 10.14 10.60 -3.55
C PRO A 231 10.00 11.01 -5.01
N ASP A 232 9.13 11.99 -5.28
CA ASP A 232 8.95 12.52 -6.63
C ASP A 232 10.32 12.96 -7.16
N ASP A 233 10.68 12.45 -8.33
CA ASP A 233 11.97 12.76 -8.95
C ASP A 233 11.90 14.19 -9.49
N GLY A 234 12.28 15.13 -8.62
CA GLY A 234 12.29 16.57 -8.90
C GLY A 234 13.11 16.95 -10.13
N SER A 235 13.88 16.01 -10.69
CA SER A 235 14.57 16.15 -11.98
C SER A 235 13.64 16.67 -13.08
N LYS A 236 12.38 16.23 -13.16
CA LYS A 236 11.44 16.76 -14.18
C LYS A 236 11.08 18.23 -13.95
N GLN A 237 10.89 18.63 -12.69
CA GLN A 237 10.63 20.02 -12.32
C GLN A 237 11.87 20.89 -12.54
N GLN A 238 13.06 20.37 -12.21
CA GLN A 238 14.35 21.02 -12.46
C GLN A 238 14.61 21.21 -13.95
N ILE A 239 14.33 20.21 -14.79
CA ILE A 239 14.43 20.31 -16.25
C ILE A 239 13.50 21.39 -16.78
N LEU A 240 12.23 21.41 -16.33
CA LEU A 240 11.28 22.45 -16.75
C LEU A 240 11.74 23.86 -16.33
N GLN A 241 12.29 24.00 -15.12
CA GLN A 241 12.88 25.27 -14.64
C GLN A 241 14.09 25.67 -15.49
N MET A 242 14.98 24.72 -15.81
CA MET A 242 16.12 24.96 -16.68
C MET A 242 15.69 25.38 -18.09
N THR A 243 14.67 24.76 -18.68
CA THR A 243 14.14 25.15 -19.99
C THR A 243 13.65 26.60 -19.96
N ARG A 244 12.89 27.00 -18.93
CA ARG A 244 12.43 28.39 -18.78
C ARG A 244 13.58 29.37 -18.60
N LEU A 245 14.61 29.01 -17.81
CA LEU A 245 15.79 29.85 -17.62
C LEU A 245 16.60 29.99 -18.92
N LEU A 246 16.71 28.92 -19.71
CA LEU A 246 17.36 28.94 -21.03
C LEU A 246 16.60 29.82 -22.02
N GLU A 247 15.27 29.77 -22.03
CA GLU A 247 14.44 30.65 -22.86
C GLU A 247 14.66 32.13 -22.50
N GLN A 248 14.66 32.45 -21.20
CA GLN A 248 14.91 33.82 -20.72
C GLN A 248 16.31 34.31 -21.06
N LEU A 249 17.33 33.45 -20.91
CA LEU A 249 18.70 33.77 -21.29
C LEU A 249 18.82 33.97 -22.80
N SER A 250 18.19 33.11 -23.61
CA SER A 250 18.17 33.25 -25.07
C SER A 250 17.53 34.57 -25.50
N GLN A 251 16.42 34.98 -24.88
CA GLN A 251 15.79 36.28 -25.12
C GLN A 251 16.74 37.44 -24.77
N ARG A 252 17.39 37.40 -23.60
CA ARG A 252 18.34 38.46 -23.20
C ARG A 252 19.56 38.54 -24.11
N VAL A 253 20.09 37.41 -24.56
CA VAL A 253 21.22 37.38 -25.51
C VAL A 253 20.81 37.99 -26.85
N LYS A 254 19.62 37.67 -27.38
CA LYS A 254 19.11 38.33 -28.60
C LYS A 254 19.02 39.84 -28.44
N LEU A 255 18.50 40.33 -27.32
CA LEU A 255 18.40 41.77 -27.05
C LEU A 255 19.79 42.44 -26.99
N LEU A 256 20.78 41.78 -26.38
CA LEU A 256 22.16 42.26 -26.35
C LEU A 256 22.81 42.27 -27.75
N GLU A 257 22.56 41.24 -28.56
CA GLU A 257 23.04 41.18 -29.95
C GLU A 257 22.42 42.27 -30.83
N GLU A 258 21.14 42.58 -30.63
CA GLU A 258 20.43 43.67 -31.32
C GLU A 258 20.95 45.05 -30.91
N GLU A 259 21.24 45.26 -29.62
CA GLU A 259 21.86 46.48 -29.11
C GLU A 259 23.27 46.68 -29.68
N GLN A 260 24.08 45.62 -29.76
CA GLN A 260 25.44 45.64 -30.29
C GLN A 260 25.47 45.90 -31.82
N ARG A 261 24.40 45.56 -32.55
CA ARG A 261 24.27 45.78 -34.00
C ARG A 261 23.78 47.18 -34.40
N GLY A 262 23.51 48.07 -33.44
CA GLY A 262 23.43 49.51 -33.72
C GLY A 262 22.03 50.15 -33.69
N GLY A 263 21.11 49.65 -32.87
CA GLY A 263 19.92 50.44 -32.49
C GLY A 263 18.70 49.60 -32.16
N PHE A 264 18.23 49.74 -30.92
CA PHE A 264 17.06 49.06 -30.38
C PHE A 264 15.77 49.73 -30.86
N ASP A 265 14.99 49.08 -31.73
CA ASP A 265 13.71 49.63 -32.22
C ASP A 265 12.56 49.31 -31.23
N LEU A 266 12.32 50.24 -30.30
CA LEU A 266 11.27 50.17 -29.28
C LEU A 266 9.84 50.11 -29.86
N SER A 267 9.66 50.33 -31.17
CA SER A 267 8.37 50.36 -31.85
C SER A 267 7.65 49.00 -31.84
N ASN A 268 8.37 47.89 -31.69
CA ASN A 268 7.80 46.54 -31.68
C ASN A 268 7.22 46.09 -30.32
N PHE A 269 7.58 46.78 -29.23
CA PHE A 269 7.13 46.43 -27.87
C PHE A 269 5.94 47.28 -27.38
N TYR A 270 5.67 48.42 -28.02
CA TYR A 270 4.49 49.24 -27.72
C TYR A 270 3.31 48.84 -28.61
N LYS A 271 2.50 47.88 -28.18
CA LYS A 271 1.12 47.79 -28.66
C LYS A 271 0.36 49.01 -28.14
N LYS A 272 -0.18 49.83 -29.06
CA LYS A 272 -1.14 50.91 -28.74
C LYS A 272 -2.29 50.33 -27.91
N GLN A 273 -2.63 51.08 -26.85
CA GLN A 273 -3.73 50.87 -25.91
C GLN A 273 -5.04 50.50 -26.59
#